data_AF-A0A7V0J3I2-F1
#
_entry.id   AF-A0A7V0J3I2-F1
#
_cell.length_a   1.000
_cell.length_b   1.000
_cell.length_c   1.000
_cell.angle_alpha   90.00
_cell.angle_beta   90.00
_cell.angle_gamma   90.00
#
_symmetry.space_group_name_H-M   'P 1'
#
loop_
_entity.id
_entity.type
_entity.pdbx_description
1 polymer ?
#
loop_
_entity_poly.entity_id
_entity_poly.type
_entity_poly.pdbx_seq_one_letter_code
_entity_poly.pdbx_strand_id
1 'polypeptide(L)'
;MVTGSPGFPDQEAHGRAHATSRRQPESHSTPGGGGTVKREAFLAGVRAALAGGQIPDAPATDPGPLLPDLPAVDKIVRFTESLKAIDGHVHVGDPLRILDEIVERYGPGPFLSWDSDRLPVSGVIERLERAGCSPVDAIVSASADVRRAHQMAYMDVHLGLTGAEAAFAESGSIVVRSGPGRPRMASAIPLIHIALLQTDRIFRSPMHWIMDSRADLASGANVIYITGPSRTADIEQQLTLGVHGPKELHVILI
;
A
#
# COMPACT_ATOMS: atom_id res chain seq x y z
N MET A 1 18.81 -44.12 -63.10
CA MET A 1 19.44 -44.46 -61.81
C MET A 1 18.41 -44.07 -60.74
N VAL A 2 17.52 -44.93 -60.23
CA VAL A 2 17.71 -46.15 -59.39
C VAL A 2 18.72 -45.82 -58.29
N THR A 3 18.38 -45.62 -57.01
CA THR A 3 17.62 -46.38 -55.99
C THR A 3 17.39 -45.40 -54.80
N GLY A 4 16.52 -45.52 -53.79
CA GLY A 4 15.57 -46.51 -53.31
C GLY A 4 15.15 -46.07 -51.88
N SER A 5 13.85 -46.09 -51.57
CA SER A 5 13.34 -46.14 -50.18
C SER A 5 13.16 -47.62 -49.78
N PRO A 6 13.15 -47.96 -48.49
CA PRO A 6 11.87 -48.17 -47.76
C PRO A 6 12.01 -47.75 -46.27
N GLY A 7 10.99 -47.51 -45.44
CA GLY A 7 9.60 -47.95 -45.37
C GLY A 7 9.34 -48.30 -43.89
N PHE A 8 8.32 -47.72 -43.26
CA PHE A 8 7.81 -48.14 -41.94
C PHE A 8 6.34 -48.53 -42.09
N PRO A 9 5.86 -49.61 -41.41
CA PRO A 9 4.64 -50.29 -41.79
C PRO A 9 3.38 -49.76 -41.08
N ASP A 10 2.26 -49.85 -41.80
CA ASP A 10 0.88 -49.84 -41.30
C ASP A 10 0.44 -51.27 -40.93
N GLN A 11 -0.36 -51.37 -39.86
CA GLN A 11 -1.47 -52.32 -39.58
C GLN A 11 -1.79 -52.18 -38.06
N GLU A 12 -3.01 -52.22 -37.53
CA GLU A 12 -4.27 -52.81 -38.00
C GLU A 12 -5.45 -52.25 -37.17
N ALA A 13 -6.64 -52.30 -37.74
CA ALA A 13 -7.89 -51.84 -37.15
C ALA A 13 -8.60 -52.93 -36.32
N HIS A 14 -9.19 -52.57 -35.17
CA HIS A 14 -10.32 -53.30 -34.59
C HIS A 14 -11.34 -52.32 -34.00
N GLY A 15 -12.63 -52.62 -34.23
CA GLY A 15 -13.73 -51.69 -34.05
C GLY A 15 -14.66 -51.94 -32.86
N ARG A 16 -15.70 -51.10 -32.86
CA ARG A 16 -16.99 -51.14 -32.11
C ARG A 16 -16.93 -50.84 -30.61
N ALA A 17 -17.58 -49.75 -30.18
CA ALA A 17 -19.00 -49.78 -29.76
C ALA A 17 -19.50 -48.38 -29.37
N HIS A 18 -20.67 -48.02 -29.90
CA HIS A 18 -21.49 -46.89 -29.44
C HIS A 18 -22.00 -47.16 -28.02
N ALA A 19 -21.87 -46.19 -27.11
CA ALA A 19 -22.70 -46.08 -25.91
C ALA A 19 -23.08 -44.61 -25.68
N THR A 20 -24.33 -44.31 -26.02
CA THR A 20 -25.03 -43.07 -25.74
C THR A 20 -25.29 -42.96 -24.24
N SER A 21 -24.58 -42.07 -23.53
CA SER A 21 -24.92 -41.70 -22.16
C SER A 21 -25.76 -40.42 -22.15
N ARG A 22 -27.03 -40.60 -21.83
CA ARG A 22 -28.10 -39.61 -21.70
C ARG A 22 -27.76 -38.69 -20.52
N ARG A 23 -27.44 -37.41 -20.75
CA ARG A 23 -27.34 -36.41 -19.67
C ARG A 23 -28.72 -36.22 -19.04
N GLN A 24 -28.88 -36.62 -17.78
CA GLN A 24 -30.00 -36.16 -16.95
C GLN A 24 -29.69 -34.73 -16.45
N PRO A 25 -30.68 -33.83 -16.36
CA PRO A 25 -30.49 -32.52 -15.75
C PRO A 25 -30.51 -32.69 -14.24
N GLU A 26 -29.36 -32.46 -13.59
CA GLU A 26 -29.32 -32.35 -12.13
C GLU A 26 -30.05 -31.07 -11.71
N SER A 27 -31.04 -31.26 -10.84
CA SER A 27 -31.88 -30.22 -10.28
C SER A 27 -31.07 -29.33 -9.34
N HIS A 28 -31.16 -28.01 -9.56
CA HIS A 28 -30.64 -27.01 -8.64
C HIS A 28 -31.32 -27.16 -7.27
N SER A 29 -30.56 -27.66 -6.29
CA SER A 29 -30.84 -27.45 -4.87
C SER A 29 -29.77 -26.52 -4.31
N THR A 30 -30.18 -25.34 -3.89
CA THR A 30 -29.33 -24.35 -3.24
C THR A 30 -28.96 -24.86 -1.84
N PRO A 31 -27.67 -25.03 -1.46
CA PRO A 31 -27.32 -25.30 -0.08
C PRO A 31 -27.03 -23.98 0.63
N GLY A 32 -28.05 -23.45 1.30
CA GLY A 32 -27.85 -22.53 2.41
C GLY A 32 -27.21 -23.26 3.59
N GLY A 33 -26.12 -22.72 4.14
CA GLY A 33 -25.59 -23.12 5.46
C GLY A 33 -24.17 -23.72 5.51
N GLY A 34 -23.57 -24.14 4.39
CA GLY A 34 -22.28 -24.87 4.40
C GLY A 34 -21.00 -24.01 4.42
N GLY A 35 -21.10 -22.69 4.25
CA GLY A 35 -19.95 -21.80 4.10
C GLY A 35 -19.22 -21.45 5.41
N THR A 36 -19.96 -21.34 6.51
CA THR A 36 -19.44 -20.84 7.80
C THR A 36 -18.51 -21.85 8.47
N VAL A 37 -18.90 -23.13 8.49
CA VAL A 37 -18.12 -24.23 9.09
C VAL A 37 -16.81 -24.47 8.32
N LYS A 38 -16.85 -24.40 6.97
CA LYS A 38 -15.65 -24.53 6.14
C LYS A 38 -14.68 -23.36 6.34
N ARG A 39 -15.19 -22.14 6.49
CA ARG A 39 -14.37 -20.95 6.77
C ARG A 39 -13.72 -21.03 8.15
N GLU A 40 -14.46 -21.44 9.19
CA GLU A 40 -13.90 -21.58 10.53
C GLU A 40 -12.81 -22.64 10.59
N ALA A 41 -13.02 -23.80 9.96
CA ALA A 41 -12.01 -24.86 9.88
C ALA A 41 -10.76 -24.38 9.13
N PHE A 42 -10.92 -23.65 8.03
CA PHE A 42 -9.81 -23.05 7.30
C PHE A 42 -9.04 -22.03 8.15
N LEU A 43 -9.73 -21.10 8.80
CA LEU A 43 -9.10 -20.08 9.66
C LEU A 43 -8.45 -20.69 10.91
N ALA A 44 -9.00 -21.77 11.45
CA ALA A 44 -8.38 -22.54 12.52
C ALA A 44 -7.06 -23.18 12.05
N GLY A 45 -7.03 -23.77 10.85
CA GLY A 45 -5.81 -24.29 10.23
C GLY A 45 -4.74 -23.22 10.02
N VAL A 46 -5.13 -22.04 9.53
CA VAL A 46 -4.21 -20.89 9.36
C VAL A 46 -3.66 -20.43 10.72
N ARG A 47 -4.51 -20.29 11.76
CA ARG A 47 -4.05 -19.91 13.11
C ARG A 47 -3.09 -20.94 13.71
N ALA A 48 -3.37 -22.23 13.54
CA ALA A 48 -2.48 -23.30 14.00
C ALA A 48 -1.13 -23.27 13.26
N ALA A 49 -1.13 -23.04 11.95
CA ALA A 49 0.08 -22.90 11.16
C ALA A 49 0.91 -21.67 11.55
N LEU A 50 0.26 -20.53 11.83
CA LEU A 50 0.94 -19.31 12.30
C LEU A 50 1.48 -19.44 13.72
N ALA A 51 0.85 -20.24 14.58
CA ALA A 51 1.35 -20.50 15.94
C ALA A 51 2.65 -21.31 15.97
N GLY A 52 2.91 -22.13 14.93
CA GLY A 52 4.13 -22.93 14.79
C GLY A 52 5.09 -22.45 13.71
N GLY A 53 4.70 -21.45 12.91
CA GLY A 53 5.49 -20.93 11.81
C GLY A 53 6.61 -20.03 12.32
N GLN A 54 7.75 -20.62 12.65
CA GLN A 54 8.99 -19.86 12.81
C GLN A 54 9.59 -19.62 11.42
N ILE A 55 9.80 -18.35 11.07
CA ILE A 55 10.73 -18.01 10.00
C ILE A 55 12.10 -18.46 10.51
N PRO A 56 12.82 -19.35 9.80
CA PRO A 56 14.14 -19.77 10.25
C PRO A 56 15.03 -18.54 10.40
N ASP A 57 15.78 -18.48 11.49
CA ASP A 57 16.75 -17.41 11.69
C ASP A 57 17.65 -17.35 10.46
N ALA A 58 17.73 -16.16 9.86
CA ALA A 58 18.74 -15.94 8.84
C ALA A 58 20.10 -16.21 9.49
N PRO A 59 20.99 -17.00 8.85
CA PRO A 59 22.32 -17.22 9.40
C PRO A 59 22.96 -15.85 9.66
N ALA A 60 23.47 -15.65 10.88
CA ALA A 60 24.16 -14.44 11.31
C ALA A 60 25.52 -14.33 10.60
N THR A 61 25.45 -14.20 9.28
CA THR A 61 26.59 -13.96 8.41
C THR A 61 26.69 -12.45 8.36
N ASP A 62 27.74 -11.89 8.94
CA ASP A 62 28.06 -10.47 8.77
C ASP A 62 28.22 -10.22 7.26
N PRO A 63 27.32 -9.44 6.62
CA PRO A 63 27.42 -9.15 5.20
C PRO A 63 28.60 -8.22 4.88
N GLY A 64 29.38 -7.81 5.90
CA GLY A 64 30.41 -6.80 5.78
C GLY A 64 29.79 -5.40 5.74
N PRO A 65 30.57 -4.38 5.34
CA PRO A 65 30.05 -3.02 5.21
C PRO A 65 28.96 -2.97 4.13
N LEU A 66 27.70 -2.91 4.57
CA LEU A 66 26.51 -2.83 3.71
C LEU A 66 26.38 -1.49 2.97
N LEU A 67 27.10 -0.46 3.45
CA LEU A 67 27.02 0.89 2.92
C LEU A 67 28.41 1.33 2.45
N PRO A 68 28.52 1.88 1.23
CA PRO A 68 29.75 2.52 0.80
C PRO A 68 30.03 3.75 1.67
N ASP A 69 31.31 4.11 1.80
CA ASP A 69 31.70 5.40 2.39
C ASP A 69 31.31 6.49 1.39
N LEU A 70 30.29 7.27 1.77
CA LEU A 70 29.72 8.28 0.92
C LEU A 70 29.91 9.65 1.57
N PRO A 71 30.18 10.70 0.78
CA PRO A 71 30.36 12.04 1.33
C PRO A 71 29.12 12.48 2.09
N ALA A 72 29.33 13.26 3.16
CA ALA A 72 28.24 13.85 3.93
C ALA A 72 27.35 14.71 3.01
N VAL A 73 26.03 14.60 3.18
CA VAL A 73 25.05 15.39 2.44
C VAL A 73 24.09 16.03 3.44
N ASP A 74 23.62 17.24 3.13
CA ASP A 74 22.46 17.79 3.82
C ASP A 74 21.22 17.00 3.37
N LYS A 75 20.73 16.13 4.27
CA LYS A 75 19.62 15.23 3.98
C LYS A 75 18.31 15.98 3.75
N ILE A 76 18.09 17.13 4.40
CA ILE A 76 16.87 17.93 4.24
C ILE A 76 16.86 18.58 2.87
N VAL A 77 17.96 19.23 2.49
CA VAL A 77 18.12 19.85 1.17
C VAL A 77 17.97 18.80 0.08
N ARG A 78 18.71 17.69 0.20
CA ARG A 78 18.68 16.62 -0.80
C ARG A 78 17.30 15.96 -0.91
N PHE A 79 16.62 15.69 0.21
CA PHE A 79 15.24 15.19 0.20
C PHE A 79 14.29 16.17 -0.50
N THR A 80 14.41 17.46 -0.19
CA THR A 80 13.57 18.52 -0.76
C THR A 80 13.74 18.60 -2.28
N GLU A 81 14.97 18.57 -2.77
CA GLU A 81 15.26 18.55 -4.21
C GLU A 81 14.69 17.29 -4.87
N SER A 82 14.97 16.12 -4.31
CA SER A 82 14.53 14.84 -4.88
C SER A 82 13.01 14.73 -4.93
N LEU A 83 12.29 15.13 -3.86
CA LEU A 83 10.83 15.05 -3.84
C LEU A 83 10.20 16.07 -4.80
N LYS A 84 10.75 17.28 -4.91
CA LYS A 84 10.29 18.28 -5.89
C LYS A 84 10.53 17.83 -7.34
N ALA A 85 11.62 17.12 -7.60
CA ALA A 85 11.93 16.58 -8.93
C ALA A 85 10.92 15.52 -9.41
N ILE A 86 10.11 14.98 -8.49
CA ILE A 86 9.03 14.03 -8.78
C ILE A 86 7.64 14.62 -8.44
N ASP A 87 7.52 15.94 -8.51
CA ASP A 87 6.27 16.71 -8.36
C ASP A 87 5.65 16.69 -6.95
N GLY A 88 6.41 16.33 -5.92
CA GLY A 88 5.97 16.47 -4.52
C GLY A 88 6.26 17.85 -3.94
N HIS A 89 5.47 18.23 -2.94
CA HIS A 89 5.58 19.53 -2.24
C HIS A 89 6.19 19.33 -0.86
N VAL A 90 7.26 20.08 -0.55
CA VAL A 90 7.86 20.11 0.79
C VAL A 90 7.58 21.45 1.45
N HIS A 91 7.10 21.41 2.69
CA HIS A 91 6.77 22.57 3.49
C HIS A 91 7.61 22.57 4.77
N VAL A 92 8.06 23.75 5.20
CA VAL A 92 8.83 23.95 6.42
C VAL A 92 8.21 25.12 7.17
N GLY A 93 7.86 24.91 8.45
CA GLY A 93 7.22 25.94 9.27
C GLY A 93 6.20 25.36 10.23
N ASP A 94 5.26 26.19 10.67
CA ASP A 94 4.17 25.76 11.55
C ASP A 94 3.21 24.81 10.81
N PRO A 95 3.11 23.53 11.23
CA PRO A 95 2.27 22.55 10.55
C PRO A 95 0.79 22.93 10.54
N LEU A 96 0.26 23.60 11.57
CA LEU A 96 -1.15 23.96 11.61
C LEU A 96 -1.49 25.05 10.58
N ARG A 97 -0.61 26.04 10.44
CA ARG A 97 -0.73 27.07 9.42
C ARG A 97 -0.62 26.50 8.01
N ILE A 98 0.34 25.60 7.79
CA ILE A 98 0.53 24.95 6.48
C ILE A 98 -0.71 24.10 6.11
N LEU A 99 -1.34 23.43 7.09
CA LEU A 99 -2.60 22.73 6.84
C LEU A 99 -3.69 23.68 6.35
N ASP A 100 -3.81 24.88 6.93
CA ASP A 100 -4.78 25.87 6.45
C ASP A 100 -4.49 26.30 5.02
N GLU A 101 -3.21 26.54 4.69
CA GLU A 101 -2.79 26.95 3.35
C GLU A 101 -3.08 25.85 2.31
N ILE A 102 -2.95 24.58 2.69
CA ILE A 102 -3.33 23.44 1.85
C ILE A 102 -4.85 23.37 1.68
N VAL A 103 -5.62 23.51 2.77
CA VAL A 103 -7.09 23.50 2.70
C VAL A 103 -7.62 24.70 1.91
N GLU A 104 -7.02 25.88 2.03
CA GLU A 104 -7.37 27.07 1.25
C GLU A 104 -7.12 26.84 -0.25
N ARG A 105 -6.01 26.18 -0.59
CA ARG A 105 -5.65 25.88 -1.98
C ARG A 105 -6.62 24.91 -2.66
N TYR A 106 -6.98 23.82 -1.98
CA TYR A 106 -7.74 22.73 -2.59
C TYR A 106 -9.23 22.72 -2.20
N GLY A 107 -9.62 23.52 -1.21
CA GLY A 107 -10.95 23.54 -0.64
C GLY A 107 -11.14 22.50 0.47
N PRO A 108 -12.04 22.76 1.43
CA PRO A 108 -12.39 21.79 2.47
C PRO A 108 -13.11 20.59 1.88
N GLY A 109 -13.03 19.45 2.57
CA GLY A 109 -13.71 18.23 2.14
C GLY A 109 -13.53 17.08 3.12
N PRO A 110 -14.08 15.89 2.79
CA PRO A 110 -13.92 14.71 3.60
C PRO A 110 -12.46 14.28 3.66
N PHE A 111 -11.98 13.88 4.84
CA PHE A 111 -10.60 13.45 5.03
C PHE A 111 -10.49 12.12 5.78
N LEU A 112 -9.47 11.35 5.42
CA LEU A 112 -9.01 10.19 6.18
C LEU A 112 -7.74 10.56 6.93
N SER A 113 -7.61 10.11 8.17
CA SER A 113 -6.44 10.36 9.00
C SER A 113 -6.00 9.11 9.75
N TRP A 114 -4.74 9.12 10.19
CA TRP A 114 -4.34 8.34 11.35
C TRP A 114 -4.97 8.88 12.63
N ASP A 115 -5.04 8.05 13.66
CA ASP A 115 -5.50 8.44 14.99
C ASP A 115 -4.59 9.55 15.55
N SER A 116 -5.17 10.43 16.37
CA SER A 116 -4.46 11.60 16.89
C SER A 116 -3.21 11.25 17.70
N ASP A 117 -3.20 10.12 18.41
CA ASP A 117 -2.06 9.60 19.18
C ASP A 117 -0.96 8.96 18.30
N ARG A 118 -1.25 8.75 17.01
CA ARG A 118 -0.29 8.22 16.02
C ARG A 118 0.32 9.30 15.14
N LEU A 119 -0.19 10.53 15.21
CA LEU A 119 0.35 11.67 14.50
C LEU A 119 1.42 12.37 15.36
N PRO A 120 2.53 12.84 14.76
CA PRO A 120 3.61 13.49 15.50
C PRO A 120 3.29 14.92 15.95
N VAL A 121 2.16 15.49 15.51
CA VAL A 121 1.71 16.84 15.85
C VAL A 121 0.30 16.76 16.41
N SER A 122 0.08 17.28 17.61
CA SER A 122 -1.25 17.36 18.23
C SER A 122 -2.08 18.49 17.62
N GLY A 123 -3.40 18.36 17.60
CA GLY A 123 -4.30 19.44 17.16
C GLY A 123 -4.53 19.52 15.64
N VAL A 124 -3.86 18.69 14.84
CA VAL A 124 -3.96 18.71 13.36
C VAL A 124 -5.32 18.26 12.85
N ILE A 125 -5.95 17.28 13.50
CA ILE A 125 -7.30 16.80 13.15
C ILE A 125 -8.32 17.91 13.45
N GLU A 126 -8.25 18.46 14.67
CA GLU A 126 -9.12 19.55 15.10
C GLU A 126 -8.89 20.83 14.27
N ARG A 127 -7.69 21.01 13.70
CA ARG A 127 -7.42 22.12 12.78
C ARG A 127 -8.13 21.91 11.45
N LEU A 128 -8.04 20.72 10.87
CA LEU A 128 -8.77 20.38 9.64
C LEU A 128 -10.28 20.52 9.82
N GLU A 129 -10.83 20.04 10.94
CA GLU A 129 -12.26 20.21 11.25
C GLU A 129 -12.68 21.69 11.35
N ARG A 130 -11.87 22.53 12.01
CA ARG A 130 -12.12 23.98 12.07
C ARG A 130 -12.00 24.66 10.71
N ALA A 131 -11.18 24.12 9.82
CA ALA A 131 -11.05 24.58 8.43
C ALA A 131 -12.22 24.09 7.54
N GLY A 132 -13.19 23.36 8.09
CA GLY A 132 -14.39 22.90 7.39
C GLY A 132 -14.27 21.51 6.77
N CYS A 133 -13.19 20.78 7.01
CA CYS A 133 -13.04 19.39 6.59
C CYS A 133 -13.84 18.45 7.50
N SER A 134 -14.34 17.34 6.96
CA SER A 134 -15.12 16.36 7.71
C SER A 134 -14.37 15.02 7.82
N PRO A 135 -14.22 14.44 9.02
CA PRO A 135 -13.53 13.16 9.15
C PRO A 135 -14.38 12.02 8.55
N VAL A 136 -13.72 11.09 7.87
CA VAL A 136 -14.29 9.84 7.41
C VAL A 136 -13.68 8.71 8.23
N ASP A 137 -14.52 7.81 8.73
CA ASP A 137 -14.07 6.68 9.52
C ASP A 137 -13.37 5.63 8.64
N ALA A 138 -12.18 5.21 9.06
CA ALA A 138 -11.40 4.17 8.40
C ALA A 138 -11.60 2.78 9.01
N ILE A 139 -12.46 2.64 10.04
CA ILE A 139 -12.72 1.38 10.72
C ILE A 139 -13.32 0.37 9.74
N VAL A 140 -12.68 -0.79 9.65
CA VAL A 140 -13.16 -1.92 8.86
C VAL A 140 -14.19 -2.69 9.69
N SER A 141 -15.47 -2.46 9.41
CA SER A 141 -16.57 -3.16 10.09
C SER A 141 -16.65 -4.65 9.73
N ALA A 142 -17.09 -5.48 10.68
CA ALA A 142 -17.42 -6.89 10.42
C ALA A 142 -18.71 -7.05 9.57
N SER A 143 -19.58 -6.05 9.56
CA SER A 143 -20.78 -6.03 8.72
C SER A 143 -20.45 -5.73 7.26
N ALA A 144 -20.95 -6.56 6.34
CA ALA A 144 -20.75 -6.37 4.90
C ALA A 144 -21.37 -5.06 4.39
N ASP A 145 -22.56 -4.71 4.88
CA ASP A 145 -23.28 -3.50 4.46
C ASP A 145 -22.55 -2.25 4.92
N VAL A 146 -22.02 -2.26 6.15
CA VAL A 146 -21.23 -1.14 6.68
C VAL A 146 -19.93 -0.99 5.90
N ARG A 147 -19.23 -2.09 5.58
CA ARG A 147 -18.03 -2.02 4.71
C ARG A 147 -18.34 -1.43 3.34
N ARG A 148 -19.48 -1.80 2.74
CA ARG A 148 -19.89 -1.28 1.43
C ARG A 148 -20.18 0.21 1.52
N ALA A 149 -20.87 0.66 2.56
CA ALA A 149 -21.13 2.07 2.82
C ALA A 149 -19.82 2.86 3.00
N HIS A 150 -18.85 2.34 3.78
CA HIS A 150 -17.53 2.96 3.93
C HIS A 150 -16.77 3.03 2.61
N GLN A 151 -16.77 1.96 1.81
CA GLN A 151 -16.14 1.96 0.49
C GLN A 151 -16.73 3.03 -0.45
N MET A 152 -18.04 3.26 -0.38
CA MET A 152 -18.67 4.34 -1.15
C MET A 152 -18.27 5.71 -0.60
N ALA A 153 -18.23 5.89 0.73
CA ALA A 153 -17.80 7.15 1.34
C ALA A 153 -16.35 7.52 1.01
N TYR A 154 -15.49 6.54 0.75
CA TYR A 154 -14.11 6.77 0.34
C TYR A 154 -13.95 7.39 -1.05
N MET A 155 -14.95 7.30 -1.92
CA MET A 155 -14.89 7.86 -3.28
C MET A 155 -14.78 9.39 -3.29
N ASP A 156 -15.34 10.03 -2.24
CA ASP A 156 -15.35 11.49 -2.10
C ASP A 156 -14.26 12.00 -1.14
N VAL A 157 -13.41 11.11 -0.61
CA VAL A 157 -12.33 11.51 0.28
C VAL A 157 -11.29 12.30 -0.50
N HIS A 158 -11.11 13.54 -0.09
CA HIS A 158 -10.22 14.47 -0.77
C HIS A 158 -8.82 14.49 -0.13
N LEU A 159 -8.77 14.48 1.20
CA LEU A 159 -7.55 14.70 1.98
C LEU A 159 -7.16 13.45 2.77
N GLY A 160 -5.87 13.19 2.82
CA GLY A 160 -5.26 12.11 3.59
C GLY A 160 -4.22 12.65 4.53
N LEU A 161 -4.32 12.37 5.83
CA LEU A 161 -3.34 12.81 6.83
C LEU A 161 -2.65 11.61 7.49
N THR A 162 -1.32 11.59 7.42
CA THR A 162 -0.51 10.54 8.04
C THR A 162 0.74 11.11 8.70
N GLY A 163 1.33 10.38 9.63
CA GLY A 163 2.75 10.53 9.94
C GLY A 163 3.62 9.79 8.93
N ALA A 164 4.91 10.13 8.88
CA ALA A 164 5.92 9.38 8.15
C ALA A 164 6.92 8.74 9.13
N GLU A 165 7.18 7.45 8.95
CA GLU A 165 8.13 6.68 9.76
C GLU A 165 9.59 7.03 9.40
N ALA A 166 9.83 7.27 8.12
CA ALA A 166 11.12 7.59 7.55
C ALA A 166 10.94 8.34 6.23
N ALA A 167 12.02 8.96 5.76
CA ALA A 167 12.14 9.46 4.40
C ALA A 167 13.53 9.20 3.84
N PHE A 168 13.66 9.15 2.51
CA PHE A 168 14.93 8.88 1.83
C PHE A 168 15.33 10.05 0.96
N ALA A 169 16.43 10.70 1.33
CA ALA A 169 16.91 11.90 0.67
C ALA A 169 17.25 11.65 -0.80
N GLU A 170 17.83 10.48 -1.13
CA GLU A 170 18.27 10.18 -2.50
C GLU A 170 17.13 10.01 -3.50
N SER A 171 15.99 9.48 -3.06
CA SER A 171 14.82 9.21 -3.92
C SER A 171 13.66 10.17 -3.72
N GLY A 172 13.69 11.00 -2.67
CA GLY A 172 12.56 11.84 -2.28
C GLY A 172 11.38 11.03 -1.75
N SER A 173 11.57 9.76 -1.38
CA SER A 173 10.48 8.89 -0.92
C SER A 173 10.18 9.11 0.57
N ILE A 174 8.92 8.95 0.95
CA ILE A 174 8.52 8.79 2.36
C ILE A 174 8.10 7.35 2.63
N VAL A 175 8.19 6.95 3.89
CA VAL A 175 7.75 5.64 4.36
C VAL A 175 6.59 5.80 5.33
N VAL A 176 5.50 5.09 5.04
CA VAL A 176 4.28 5.07 5.85
C VAL A 176 4.06 3.63 6.32
N ARG A 177 3.90 3.41 7.63
CA ARG A 177 3.64 2.08 8.20
C ARG A 177 2.19 1.98 8.67
N SER A 178 1.45 1.05 8.08
CA SER A 178 0.05 0.81 8.47
C SER A 178 -0.04 -0.13 9.68
N GLY A 179 -1.12 0.01 10.46
CA GLY A 179 -1.38 -0.75 11.68
C GLY A 179 -2.63 -0.25 12.40
N PRO A 180 -2.89 -0.73 13.63
CA PRO A 180 -3.95 -0.18 14.47
C PRO A 180 -3.79 1.34 14.63
N GLY A 181 -4.86 2.10 14.38
CA GLY A 181 -4.86 3.57 14.36
C GLY A 181 -4.05 4.22 13.23
N ARG A 182 -3.53 3.42 12.30
CA ARG A 182 -2.77 3.86 11.12
C ARG A 182 -3.36 3.24 9.85
N PRO A 183 -4.60 3.61 9.48
CA PRO A 183 -5.26 3.03 8.31
C PRO A 183 -4.48 3.32 7.03
N ARG A 184 -4.16 2.27 6.27
CA ARG A 184 -3.50 2.39 4.96
C ARG A 184 -4.27 3.31 3.99
N MET A 185 -5.58 3.36 4.11
CA MET A 185 -6.43 4.14 3.21
C MET A 185 -6.11 5.64 3.26
N ALA A 186 -5.64 6.15 4.40
CA ALA A 186 -5.30 7.57 4.57
C ALA A 186 -4.16 8.05 3.64
N SER A 187 -3.29 7.16 3.15
CA SER A 187 -2.25 7.52 2.17
C SER A 187 -2.54 7.01 0.75
N ALA A 188 -3.54 6.15 0.57
CA ALA A 188 -3.74 5.40 -0.67
C ALA A 188 -4.97 5.85 -1.48
N ILE A 189 -6.01 6.33 -0.80
CA ILE A 189 -7.27 6.75 -1.45
C ILE A 189 -7.32 8.25 -1.77
N PRO A 190 -6.96 9.15 -0.84
CA PRO A 190 -7.18 10.58 -1.03
C PRO A 190 -6.43 11.14 -2.21
N LEU A 191 -7.01 12.11 -2.92
CA LEU A 191 -6.33 12.80 -4.02
C LEU A 191 -5.15 13.63 -3.53
N ILE A 192 -5.20 14.11 -2.29
CA ILE A 192 -4.14 14.91 -1.67
C ILE A 192 -3.67 14.17 -0.42
N HIS A 193 -2.42 13.73 -0.43
CA HIS A 193 -1.79 13.09 0.72
C HIS A 193 -0.87 14.09 1.44
N ILE A 194 -1.15 14.33 2.71
CA ILE A 194 -0.36 15.16 3.62
C ILE A 194 0.35 14.25 4.62
N ALA A 195 1.68 14.28 4.60
CA ALA A 195 2.52 13.52 5.50
C ALA A 195 3.30 14.44 6.44
N LEU A 196 3.18 14.20 7.75
CA LEU A 196 3.95 14.87 8.79
C LEU A 196 5.25 14.09 9.02
N LEU A 197 6.40 14.71 8.75
CA LEU A 197 7.70 14.05 8.75
C LEU A 197 8.67 14.74 9.71
N GLN A 198 9.09 14.03 10.75
CA GLN A 198 10.14 14.51 11.64
C GLN A 198 11.48 14.57 10.88
N THR A 199 12.16 15.71 10.98
CA THR A 199 13.43 15.95 10.26
C THR A 199 14.55 14.95 10.62
N ASP A 200 14.56 14.44 11.85
CA ASP A 200 15.52 13.42 12.32
C ASP A 200 15.25 12.01 11.74
N ARG A 201 14.10 11.82 11.07
CA ARG A 201 13.70 10.60 10.36
C ARG A 201 14.00 10.64 8.87
N ILE A 202 14.70 11.66 8.40
CA ILE A 202 15.22 11.68 7.03
C ILE A 202 16.54 10.91 7.01
N PHE A 203 16.55 9.79 6.29
CA PHE A 203 17.73 8.97 6.03
C PHE A 203 18.25 9.24 4.63
N ARG A 204 19.49 8.83 4.37
CA ARG A 204 20.06 8.95 3.03
C ARG A 204 19.35 8.02 2.04
N SER A 205 19.23 6.74 2.40
CA SER A 205 18.65 5.68 1.58
C SER A 205 17.94 4.63 2.45
N PRO A 206 17.15 3.70 1.85
CA PRO A 206 16.50 2.63 2.59
C PRO A 206 17.45 1.78 3.44
N MET A 207 18.65 1.50 2.93
CA MET A 207 19.66 0.73 3.66
C MET A 207 20.12 1.44 4.95
N HIS A 208 20.26 2.76 4.92
CA HIS A 208 20.60 3.54 6.11
C HIS A 208 19.49 3.50 7.17
N TRP A 209 18.23 3.41 6.73
CA TRP A 209 17.11 3.28 7.64
C TRP A 209 17.02 1.87 8.24
N ILE A 210 17.20 0.81 7.44
CA ILE A 210 17.19 -0.58 7.93
C ILE A 210 18.26 -0.80 9.01
N MET A 211 19.40 -0.12 8.91
CA MET A 211 20.48 -0.17 9.90
C MET A 211 20.23 0.71 11.13
N ASP A 212 19.23 1.59 11.12
CA ASP A 212 18.88 2.42 12.27
C ASP A 212 18.18 1.54 13.32
N SER A 213 18.68 1.57 14.56
CA SER A 213 18.13 0.78 15.67
C SER A 213 16.65 1.06 15.98
N ARG A 214 16.09 2.18 15.48
CA ARG A 214 14.67 2.54 15.65
C ARG A 214 13.82 2.01 14.49
N ALA A 215 14.40 1.36 13.48
CA ALA A 215 13.65 0.71 12.42
C ALA A 215 13.03 -0.59 12.92
N ASP A 216 11.77 -0.51 13.31
CA ASP A 216 10.96 -1.68 13.62
C ASP A 216 10.13 -2.08 12.39
N LEU A 217 10.73 -2.94 11.58
CA LEU A 217 10.11 -3.48 10.36
C LEU A 217 9.23 -4.70 10.65
N ALA A 218 9.40 -5.34 11.81
CA ALA A 218 8.73 -6.59 12.17
C ALA A 218 7.36 -6.37 12.84
N SER A 219 7.11 -5.21 13.45
CA SER A 219 5.86 -4.92 14.16
C SER A 219 4.72 -4.37 13.28
N GLY A 220 4.96 -4.11 12.00
CA GLY A 220 3.98 -3.56 11.06
C GLY A 220 3.32 -4.62 10.18
N ALA A 221 2.01 -4.46 9.93
CA ALA A 221 1.31 -5.31 8.95
C ALA A 221 1.72 -4.96 7.50
N ASN A 222 2.15 -3.72 7.24
CA ASN A 222 2.58 -3.25 5.93
C ASN A 222 3.46 -1.98 6.05
N VAL A 223 4.53 -1.93 5.25
CA VAL A 223 5.40 -0.77 5.08
C VAL A 223 5.26 -0.29 3.63
N ILE A 224 4.88 0.98 3.45
CA ILE A 224 4.56 1.59 2.15
C ILE A 224 5.61 2.63 1.82
N TYR A 225 6.24 2.50 0.65
CA TYR A 225 7.16 3.49 0.12
C TYR A 225 6.41 4.35 -0.89
N ILE A 226 6.35 5.66 -0.64
CA ILE A 226 5.65 6.62 -1.50
C ILE A 226 6.71 7.54 -2.11
N THR A 227 6.90 7.45 -3.42
CA THR A 227 7.93 8.17 -4.19
C THR A 227 7.25 9.17 -5.11
N GLY A 228 6.74 10.25 -4.53
CA GLY A 228 5.95 11.26 -5.24
C GLY A 228 4.48 10.88 -5.42
N PRO A 229 3.71 11.74 -6.11
CA PRO A 229 2.32 11.45 -6.45
C PRO A 229 2.15 10.23 -7.36
N SER A 230 0.97 9.61 -7.31
CA SER A 230 0.60 8.47 -8.14
C SER A 230 0.50 8.87 -9.61
N ARG A 231 1.43 8.34 -10.42
CA ARG A 231 1.44 8.48 -11.88
C ARG A 231 1.29 7.10 -12.53
N THR A 232 0.24 6.88 -13.32
CA THR A 232 0.12 5.69 -14.15
C THR A 232 0.55 6.09 -15.56
N ALA A 233 1.76 5.71 -15.96
CA ALA A 233 2.31 5.98 -17.29
C ALA A 233 2.15 4.79 -18.26
N ASP A 234 1.54 3.68 -17.82
CA ASP A 234 1.64 2.36 -18.46
C ASP A 234 0.31 1.76 -18.92
N ILE A 235 -0.61 2.60 -19.41
CA ILE A 235 -1.68 2.17 -20.32
C ILE A 235 -1.79 3.27 -21.38
N GLU A 236 -1.33 3.00 -22.62
CA GLU A 236 -1.54 3.83 -23.83
C GLU A 236 -0.67 5.09 -24.04
N GLN A 237 0.48 5.25 -23.37
CA GLN A 237 1.39 6.41 -23.56
C GLN A 237 0.78 7.79 -23.28
N GLN A 238 -0.39 7.85 -22.63
CA GLN A 238 -0.96 9.08 -22.09
C GLN A 238 -0.78 9.11 -20.58
N LEU A 239 -0.08 10.13 -20.08
CA LEU A 239 0.14 10.31 -18.64
C LEU A 239 -1.21 10.60 -17.97
N THR A 240 -1.76 9.62 -17.27
CA THR A 240 -2.96 9.82 -16.45
C THR A 240 -2.55 9.91 -14.98
N LEU A 241 -2.71 11.09 -14.40
CA LEU A 241 -2.42 11.36 -12.99
C LEU A 241 -3.58 10.87 -12.09
N GLY A 242 -3.28 10.09 -11.06
CA GLY A 242 -4.23 9.76 -10.00
C GLY A 242 -5.27 8.65 -10.29
N VAL A 243 -4.93 7.66 -11.12
CA VAL A 243 -5.84 6.50 -11.36
C VAL A 243 -5.87 5.54 -10.17
N HIS A 244 -4.78 5.43 -9.41
CA HIS A 244 -4.61 4.41 -8.36
C HIS A 244 -3.99 4.95 -7.04
N GLY A 245 -3.96 6.27 -6.84
CA GLY A 245 -3.40 6.90 -5.63
C GLY A 245 -3.42 8.44 -5.68
N PRO A 246 -2.82 9.11 -4.67
CA PRO A 246 -2.87 10.58 -4.56
C PRO A 246 -2.28 11.29 -5.78
N LYS A 247 -2.95 12.35 -6.24
CA LYS A 247 -2.48 13.27 -7.29
C LYS A 247 -1.48 14.29 -6.75
N GLU A 248 -1.57 14.60 -5.47
CA GLU A 248 -0.70 15.55 -4.78
C GLU A 248 -0.09 14.89 -3.55
N LEU A 249 1.20 15.12 -3.33
CA LEU A 249 1.91 14.70 -2.12
C LEU A 249 2.52 15.93 -1.45
N HIS A 250 2.04 16.24 -0.24
CA HIS A 250 2.55 17.30 0.62
C HIS A 250 3.28 16.69 1.80
N VAL A 251 4.55 17.04 1.98
CA VAL A 251 5.34 16.64 3.14
C VAL A 251 5.63 17.87 3.99
N ILE A 252 5.14 17.87 5.22
CA ILE A 252 5.39 18.93 6.19
C ILE A 252 6.52 18.47 7.11
N LEU A 253 7.65 19.17 7.06
CA LEU A 253 8.79 18.90 7.93
C LEU A 253 8.56 19.51 9.30
N ILE A 254 8.76 18.70 10.35
CA ILE A 254 8.57 19.07 11.76
C ILE A 254 9.79 18.72 12.61
#